data_AF-A0A9X7XQL1-F1
#
_entry.id   AF-A0A9X7XQL1-F1
#
_cell.length_a   1.000
_cell.length_b   1.000
_cell.length_c   1.000
_cell.angle_alpha   90.00
_cell.angle_beta   90.00
_cell.angle_gamma   90.00
#
_symmetry.space_group_name_H-M   'P 1'
#
loop_
_entity.id
_entity.type
_entity.pdbx_description
1 polymer ?
#
loop_
_entity_poly.entity_id
_entity_poly.type
_entity_poly.pdbx_seq_one_letter_code
_entity_poly.pdbx_strand_id
1 'polypeptide(L)'
;MSDRFFGNYKAFVVIPEKKQKAGPKAFDPSDYTRHFVLTFSLYDSLIANWKEAAKFKVQPRQGLARVVDDFNLKHGGDAYLQILEMEEDQSYFVLALSCKTASDQEQAVMNRITHLLEKDFATDLLIGETWYQLIGTKGKFERKLFSYSIQPYH
;
A
#
# COMPACT_ATOMS: atom_id res chain seq x y z
N MET A 1 42.41 -14.44 -39.64
CA MET A 1 42.14 -15.43 -38.58
C MET A 1 41.45 -14.69 -37.45
N SER A 2 40.11 -14.73 -37.44
CA SER A 2 39.25 -13.96 -36.54
C SER A 2 38.81 -14.83 -35.38
N ASP A 3 39.74 -15.10 -34.45
CA ASP A 3 39.45 -15.92 -33.28
C ASP A 3 38.94 -15.07 -32.12
N ARG A 4 37.63 -15.21 -31.88
CA ARG A 4 36.93 -15.14 -30.59
C ARG A 4 37.11 -13.85 -29.76
N PHE A 5 36.77 -12.71 -30.34
CA PHE A 5 36.60 -11.45 -29.58
C PHE A 5 35.49 -11.53 -28.49
N PHE A 6 34.50 -12.42 -28.68
CA PHE A 6 33.38 -12.62 -27.75
C PHE A 6 33.42 -13.96 -26.99
N GLY A 7 34.56 -14.66 -26.95
CA GLY A 7 34.63 -15.98 -26.28
C GLY A 7 34.44 -15.94 -24.77
N ASN A 8 34.63 -14.76 -24.15
CA ASN A 8 34.65 -14.60 -22.70
C ASN A 8 33.73 -13.48 -22.19
N TYR A 9 32.74 -13.04 -22.98
CA TYR A 9 31.84 -11.94 -22.57
C TYR A 9 31.10 -12.26 -21.27
N LYS A 10 30.83 -13.54 -20.96
CA LYS A 10 30.20 -13.98 -19.71
C LYS A 10 31.02 -13.64 -18.45
N ALA A 11 32.34 -13.47 -18.56
CA ALA A 11 33.18 -13.00 -17.45
C ALA A 11 33.04 -11.48 -17.19
N PHE A 12 32.50 -10.74 -18.16
CA PHE A 12 32.25 -9.30 -18.08
C PHE A 12 30.76 -8.97 -17.94
N VAL A 13 29.88 -9.97 -17.98
CA VAL A 13 28.49 -9.82 -17.54
C VAL A 13 28.52 -9.69 -16.03
N VAL A 14 28.61 -8.45 -15.56
CA VAL A 14 28.17 -8.09 -14.23
C VAL A 14 26.66 -8.32 -14.25
N ILE A 15 26.24 -9.53 -13.87
CA ILE A 15 24.85 -9.76 -13.48
C ILE A 15 24.65 -8.73 -12.38
N PRO A 16 23.78 -7.72 -12.54
CA PRO A 16 23.51 -6.80 -11.45
C PRO A 16 23.18 -7.70 -10.29
N GLU A 17 23.97 -7.62 -9.21
CA GLU A 17 23.66 -8.31 -7.98
C GLU A 17 22.17 -8.17 -7.86
N LYS A 18 21.43 -9.28 -7.93
CA LYS A 18 20.06 -9.27 -7.47
C LYS A 18 20.26 -8.67 -6.10
N LYS A 19 19.99 -7.36 -5.92
CA LYS A 19 19.80 -6.72 -4.62
C LYS A 19 19.09 -7.81 -3.91
N GLN A 20 19.75 -8.44 -2.93
CA GLN A 20 19.15 -9.54 -2.22
C GLN A 20 17.79 -8.99 -1.90
N LYS A 21 16.76 -9.50 -2.58
CA LYS A 21 15.40 -9.24 -2.18
C LYS A 21 15.46 -9.94 -0.87
N ALA A 22 15.77 -9.18 0.20
CA ALA A 22 15.53 -9.61 1.54
C ALA A 22 14.08 -10.06 1.41
N GLY A 23 13.89 -11.38 1.35
CA GLY A 23 12.56 -11.96 1.27
C GLY A 23 11.78 -11.26 2.37
N PRO A 24 10.51 -10.90 2.13
CA PRO A 24 9.75 -10.04 3.03
C PRO A 24 10.05 -10.51 4.44
N LYS A 25 10.76 -9.65 5.21
CA LYS A 25 11.08 -9.98 6.60
C LYS A 25 9.74 -10.39 7.21
N ALA A 26 9.67 -11.61 7.75
CA ALA A 26 8.46 -12.05 8.41
C ALA A 26 8.09 -10.95 9.42
N PHE A 27 6.88 -10.41 9.30
CA PHE A 27 6.42 -9.34 10.15
C PHE A 27 6.51 -9.80 11.61
N ASP A 28 7.37 -9.14 12.40
CA ASP A 28 7.42 -9.32 13.85
C ASP A 28 6.77 -8.08 14.48
N PRO A 29 5.60 -8.22 15.13
CA PRO A 29 4.97 -7.11 15.84
C PRO A 29 5.93 -6.45 16.85
N SER A 30 6.85 -7.22 17.44
CA SER A 30 7.81 -6.76 18.45
C SER A 30 8.85 -5.77 17.88
N ASP A 31 9.03 -5.73 16.56
CA ASP A 31 9.89 -4.76 15.91
C ASP A 31 9.25 -3.35 15.92
N TYR A 32 7.95 -3.22 16.18
CA TYR A 32 7.21 -1.95 16.06
C TYR A 32 6.74 -1.44 17.42
N THR A 33 6.80 -0.12 17.61
CA THR A 33 6.47 0.50 18.91
C THR A 33 5.01 0.92 19.04
N ARG A 34 4.30 1.12 17.93
CA ARG A 34 2.89 1.53 17.94
C ARG A 34 2.10 0.86 16.83
N HIS A 35 0.88 0.48 17.15
CA HIS A 35 -0.06 -0.15 16.23
C HIS A 35 -1.34 0.69 16.11
N PHE A 36 -1.92 0.69 14.92
CA PHE A 36 -3.13 1.43 14.59
C PHE A 36 -4.03 0.57 13.73
N VAL A 37 -5.33 0.65 13.97
CA VAL A 37 -6.35 0.12 13.08
C VAL A 37 -6.86 1.26 12.22
N LEU A 38 -6.83 1.05 10.92
CA LEU A 38 -7.25 2.00 9.90
C LEU A 38 -8.48 1.45 9.19
N THR A 39 -9.58 2.18 9.22
CA THR A 39 -10.79 1.80 8.47
C THR A 39 -10.95 2.75 7.30
N PHE A 40 -10.98 2.20 6.08
CA PHE A 40 -11.14 2.95 4.84
C PHE A 40 -12.49 2.64 4.21
N SER A 41 -13.20 3.68 3.81
CA SER A 41 -14.47 3.62 3.07
C SER A 41 -14.37 4.47 1.82
N LEU A 42 -15.04 4.06 0.74
CA LEU A 42 -15.06 4.87 -0.49
C LEU A 42 -15.74 6.21 -0.25
N TYR A 43 -15.09 7.29 -0.68
CA TYR A 43 -15.70 8.63 -0.64
C TYR A 43 -16.59 8.82 -1.86
N ASP A 44 -17.83 9.31 -1.67
CA ASP A 44 -18.79 9.51 -2.78
C ASP A 44 -18.98 8.22 -3.62
N SER A 45 -19.17 7.07 -2.94
CA SER A 45 -19.14 5.74 -3.58
C SER A 45 -20.25 5.56 -4.63
N LEU A 46 -19.89 5.01 -5.79
CA LEU A 46 -20.83 4.57 -6.83
C LEU A 46 -21.21 3.09 -6.71
N ILE A 47 -20.57 2.36 -5.79
CA ILE A 47 -20.82 0.95 -5.50
C ILE A 47 -21.31 0.77 -4.07
N ALA A 48 -22.23 -0.16 -3.87
CA ALA A 48 -22.69 -0.54 -2.54
C ALA A 48 -21.74 -1.53 -1.85
N ASN A 49 -21.07 -2.38 -2.66
CA ASN A 49 -20.13 -3.40 -2.20
C ASN A 49 -19.05 -3.71 -3.24
N TRP A 50 -17.95 -4.35 -2.81
CA TRP A 50 -16.80 -4.63 -3.66
C TRP A 50 -17.11 -5.60 -4.82
N LYS A 51 -18.15 -6.45 -4.74
CA LYS A 51 -18.58 -7.29 -5.89
C LYS A 51 -18.94 -6.46 -7.11
N GLU A 52 -19.47 -5.26 -6.89
CA GLU A 52 -19.85 -4.35 -7.98
C GLU A 52 -18.65 -3.68 -8.65
N ALA A 53 -17.47 -3.67 -8.01
CA ALA A 53 -16.26 -3.10 -8.60
C ALA A 53 -15.85 -3.81 -9.91
N ALA A 54 -16.22 -5.09 -10.08
CA ALA A 54 -16.02 -5.83 -11.31
C ALA A 54 -16.73 -5.18 -12.53
N LYS A 55 -17.86 -4.49 -12.31
CA LYS A 55 -18.57 -3.73 -13.37
C LYS A 55 -17.70 -2.62 -13.95
N PHE A 56 -16.80 -2.08 -13.14
CA PHE A 56 -15.84 -1.03 -13.50
C PHE A 56 -14.48 -1.61 -13.90
N LYS A 57 -14.36 -2.94 -14.04
CA LYS A 57 -13.10 -3.65 -14.31
C LYS A 57 -12.00 -3.39 -13.26
N VAL A 58 -12.39 -2.95 -12.07
CA VAL A 58 -11.48 -2.79 -10.94
C VAL A 58 -11.44 -4.10 -10.17
N GLN A 59 -10.25 -4.51 -9.73
CA GLN A 59 -10.06 -5.67 -8.86
C GLN A 59 -9.56 -5.21 -7.48
N PRO A 60 -10.46 -4.79 -6.57
CA PRO A 60 -10.09 -4.11 -5.34
C PRO A 60 -9.14 -4.94 -4.47
N ARG A 61 -9.41 -6.24 -4.32
CA ARG A 61 -8.58 -7.11 -3.47
C ARG A 61 -7.15 -7.27 -3.98
N GLN A 62 -6.98 -7.42 -5.30
CA GLN A 62 -5.66 -7.56 -5.90
C GLN A 62 -4.92 -6.22 -5.91
N GLY A 63 -5.61 -5.13 -6.25
CA GLY A 63 -5.03 -3.79 -6.23
C GLY A 63 -4.58 -3.37 -4.83
N LEU A 64 -5.42 -3.63 -3.82
CA LEU A 64 -5.08 -3.36 -2.43
C LEU A 64 -3.87 -4.17 -1.97
N ALA A 65 -3.84 -5.47 -2.26
CA ALA A 65 -2.70 -6.33 -1.91
C ALA A 65 -1.39 -5.82 -2.54
N ARG A 66 -1.41 -5.45 -3.83
CA ARG A 66 -0.24 -4.88 -4.51
C ARG A 66 0.24 -3.58 -3.87
N VAL A 67 -0.67 -2.64 -3.60
CA VAL A 67 -0.29 -1.36 -2.99
C VAL A 67 0.22 -1.56 -1.56
N VAL A 68 -0.35 -2.48 -0.79
CA VAL A 68 0.15 -2.84 0.54
C VAL A 68 1.55 -3.45 0.46
N ASP A 69 1.78 -4.37 -0.48
CA ASP A 69 3.10 -4.97 -0.70
C ASP A 69 4.14 -3.92 -1.11
N ASP A 70 3.79 -3.04 -2.05
CA ASP A 70 4.67 -1.95 -2.51
C ASP A 70 4.96 -0.96 -1.38
N PHE A 71 3.95 -0.61 -0.57
CA PHE A 71 4.12 0.20 0.62
C PHE A 71 5.08 -0.45 1.61
N ASN A 72 4.90 -1.73 1.91
CA ASN A 72 5.77 -2.48 2.83
C ASN A 72 7.20 -2.62 2.32
N LEU A 73 7.38 -2.73 1.00
CA LEU A 73 8.71 -2.73 0.37
C LEU A 73 9.36 -1.34 0.45
N LYS A 74 8.61 -0.27 0.24
CA LYS A 74 9.09 1.12 0.27
C LYS A 74 9.45 1.59 1.69
N HIS A 75 8.64 1.19 2.67
CA HIS A 75 8.78 1.58 4.08
C HIS A 75 9.34 0.47 4.96
N GLY A 76 9.94 -0.56 4.34
CA GLY A 76 10.49 -1.73 5.02
C GLY A 76 11.44 -1.33 6.15
N GLY A 77 10.99 -1.56 7.39
CA GLY A 77 11.73 -1.24 8.60
C GLY A 77 11.16 -0.09 9.44
N ASP A 78 10.40 0.85 8.85
CA ASP A 78 9.83 2.01 9.54
C ASP A 78 8.32 1.90 9.75
N ALA A 79 7.61 1.37 8.75
CA ALA A 79 6.16 1.17 8.78
C ALA A 79 5.79 -0.14 8.08
N TYR A 80 4.69 -0.74 8.52
CA TYR A 80 4.16 -1.97 7.96
C TYR A 80 2.64 -1.93 7.95
N LEU A 81 2.05 -2.21 6.79
CA LEU A 81 0.61 -2.35 6.58
C LEU A 81 0.23 -3.82 6.43
N GLN A 82 -0.88 -4.19 7.04
CA GLN A 82 -1.49 -5.51 6.87
C GLN A 82 -2.98 -5.35 6.63
N ILE A 83 -3.52 -6.10 5.66
CA ILE A 83 -4.96 -6.16 5.44
C ILE A 83 -5.59 -7.04 6.51
N LEU A 84 -6.52 -6.48 7.29
CA LEU A 84 -7.27 -7.20 8.33
C LEU A 84 -8.61 -7.69 7.80
N GLU A 85 -9.36 -6.82 7.11
CA GLU A 85 -10.71 -7.09 6.64
C GLU A 85 -10.91 -6.49 5.25
N MET A 86 -11.43 -7.30 4.34
CA MET A 86 -11.92 -6.85 3.03
C MET A 86 -12.92 -7.88 2.50
N GLU A 87 -14.16 -7.78 2.97
CA GLU A 87 -15.23 -8.68 2.55
C GLU A 87 -15.93 -8.17 1.31
N GLU A 88 -16.28 -9.06 0.39
CA GLU A 88 -16.82 -8.67 -0.92
C GLU A 88 -18.19 -7.99 -0.84
N ASP A 89 -18.97 -8.28 0.21
CA ASP A 89 -20.30 -7.73 0.47
C ASP A 89 -20.28 -6.36 1.15
N GLN A 90 -19.11 -5.85 1.50
CA GLN A 90 -18.91 -4.53 2.08
C GLN A 90 -18.31 -3.56 1.07
N SER A 91 -18.31 -2.26 1.38
CA SER A 91 -17.68 -1.18 0.61
C SER A 91 -16.59 -0.44 1.40
N TYR A 92 -16.11 -1.06 2.47
CA TYR A 92 -14.99 -0.62 3.27
C TYR A 92 -13.95 -1.73 3.38
N PHE A 93 -12.75 -1.39 3.87
CA PHE A 93 -11.73 -2.35 4.26
C PHE A 93 -10.99 -1.84 5.49
N VAL A 94 -10.38 -2.76 6.22
CA VAL A 94 -9.64 -2.45 7.45
C VAL A 94 -8.19 -2.89 7.29
N LEU A 95 -7.26 -2.01 7.64
CA LEU A 95 -5.83 -2.27 7.67
C LEU A 95 -5.29 -2.11 9.09
N ALA A 96 -4.29 -2.91 9.45
CA ALA A 96 -3.41 -2.64 10.57
C ALA A 96 -2.19 -1.89 10.06
N LEU A 97 -1.82 -0.80 10.74
CA LEU A 97 -0.57 -0.08 10.54
C LEU A 97 0.30 -0.21 11.78
N SER A 98 1.50 -0.73 11.59
CA SER A 98 2.53 -0.79 12.63
C SER A 98 3.66 0.17 12.27
N CYS A 99 4.08 1.02 13.20
CA CYS A 99 5.08 2.05 12.96
C CYS A 99 6.17 2.02 14.02
N LYS A 100 7.43 2.21 13.61
CA LYS A 100 8.53 2.56 14.50
C LYS A 100 8.53 4.07 14.69
N THR A 101 8.00 4.53 15.82
CA THR A 101 8.02 5.97 16.16
C THR A 101 9.07 6.22 17.24
N ALA A 102 9.91 7.23 17.04
CA ALA A 102 10.86 7.73 18.04
C ALA A 102 10.29 8.89 18.87
N SER A 103 9.09 9.39 18.51
CA SER A 103 8.43 10.50 19.19
C SER A 103 7.25 9.98 20.00
N ASP A 104 7.16 10.42 21.25
CA ASP A 104 6.02 10.14 22.12
C ASP A 104 4.82 11.06 21.89
N GLN A 105 5.01 12.13 21.11
CA GLN A 105 3.96 13.12 20.85
C GLN A 105 2.93 12.58 19.85
N GLU A 106 1.74 12.29 20.37
CA GLU A 106 0.61 11.72 19.63
C GLU A 106 0.25 12.52 18.37
N GLN A 107 0.18 13.85 18.45
CA GLN A 107 -0.14 14.71 17.31
C GLN A 107 0.88 14.58 16.16
N ALA A 108 2.18 14.48 16.50
CA ALA A 108 3.24 14.34 15.50
C ALA A 108 3.19 12.96 14.82
N VAL A 109 2.87 11.92 15.59
CA VAL A 109 2.67 10.56 15.07
C VAL A 109 1.47 10.51 14.13
N MET A 110 0.34 11.08 14.54
CA MET A 110 -0.88 11.14 13.72
C MET A 110 -0.65 11.91 12.42
N ASN A 111 0.00 13.08 12.47
CA ASN A 111 0.31 13.85 11.26
C ASN A 111 1.21 13.07 10.30
N ARG A 112 2.19 12.31 10.81
CA ARG A 112 3.06 11.46 9.99
C ARG A 112 2.29 10.31 9.35
N ILE A 113 1.41 9.65 10.09
CA ILE A 113 0.56 8.58 9.57
C ILE A 113 -0.36 9.11 8.47
N THR A 114 -1.08 10.20 8.74
CA THR A 114 -1.92 10.88 7.74
C THR A 114 -1.13 11.19 6.47
N HIS A 115 0.10 11.72 6.61
CA HIS A 115 0.94 12.01 5.46
C HIS A 115 1.30 10.78 4.63
N LEU A 116 1.70 9.69 5.30
CA LEU A 116 2.01 8.41 4.65
C LEU A 116 0.79 7.85 3.93
N LEU A 117 -0.38 7.88 4.57
CA LEU A 117 -1.61 7.35 3.99
C LEU A 117 -2.09 8.18 2.80
N GLU A 118 -1.97 9.50 2.83
CA GLU A 118 -2.41 10.34 1.73
C GLU A 118 -1.44 10.31 0.54
N LYS A 119 -0.14 10.47 0.80
CA LYS A 119 0.86 10.59 -0.28
C LYS A 119 1.29 9.26 -0.87
N ASP A 120 1.48 8.24 -0.05
CA ASP A 120 2.01 6.96 -0.53
C ASP A 120 0.86 6.00 -0.81
N PHE A 121 -0.03 5.77 0.16
CA PHE A 121 -1.05 4.73 0.01
C PHE A 121 -2.24 5.13 -0.90
N ALA A 122 -2.92 6.24 -0.59
CA ALA A 122 -4.12 6.66 -1.31
C ALA A 122 -3.83 7.10 -2.74
N THR A 123 -2.66 7.72 -2.95
CA THR A 123 -2.21 8.15 -4.28
C THR A 123 -1.90 6.94 -5.18
N ASP A 124 -1.24 5.91 -4.65
CA ASP A 124 -0.93 4.69 -5.42
C ASP A 124 -2.22 3.92 -5.77
N LEU A 125 -3.20 3.88 -4.88
CA LEU A 125 -4.53 3.32 -5.19
C LEU A 125 -5.29 4.14 -6.25
N LEU A 126 -5.18 5.47 -6.20
CA LEU A 126 -5.84 6.37 -7.15
C LEU A 126 -5.25 6.25 -8.56
N ILE A 127 -3.92 6.19 -8.69
CA ILE A 127 -3.20 6.21 -9.96
C ILE A 127 -3.03 4.80 -10.53
N GLY A 128 -2.68 3.82 -9.69
CA GLY A 128 -2.22 2.50 -10.12
C GLY A 128 -3.32 1.57 -10.63
N GLU A 129 -4.52 1.63 -10.04
CA GLU A 129 -5.53 0.58 -10.22
C GLU A 129 -6.90 1.12 -10.71
N THR A 130 -6.96 2.36 -11.17
CA THR A 130 -8.18 3.04 -11.69
C THR A 130 -9.36 3.12 -10.70
N TRP A 131 -9.08 3.08 -9.39
CA TRP A 131 -10.12 3.11 -8.35
C TRP A 131 -10.96 4.39 -8.37
N TYR A 132 -10.47 5.47 -9.00
CA TYR A 132 -11.25 6.69 -9.25
C TYR A 132 -12.56 6.43 -10.02
N GLN A 133 -12.71 5.27 -10.68
CA GLN A 133 -13.96 4.88 -11.34
C GLN A 133 -15.06 4.48 -10.35
N LEU A 134 -14.70 4.10 -9.12
CA LEU A 134 -15.62 3.66 -8.07
C LEU A 134 -16.23 4.84 -7.29
N ILE A 135 -15.76 6.06 -7.53
CA ILE A 135 -16.22 7.28 -6.87
C ILE A 135 -16.94 8.21 -7.85
N GLY A 136 -17.89 8.97 -7.31
CA GLY A 136 -18.73 9.91 -8.03
C GLY A 136 -18.01 11.19 -8.42
N THR A 137 -18.78 12.13 -8.95
CA THR A 137 -18.26 13.41 -9.44
C THR A 137 -17.66 14.27 -8.33
N LYS A 138 -18.22 14.20 -7.12
CA LYS A 138 -17.71 14.96 -5.96
C LYS A 138 -16.35 14.42 -5.52
N GLY A 139 -16.21 13.10 -5.44
CA GLY A 139 -14.92 12.48 -5.08
C GLY A 139 -13.82 12.76 -6.11
N LYS A 140 -14.16 12.76 -7.41
CA LYS A 140 -13.23 13.12 -8.49
C LYS A 140 -12.79 14.57 -8.42
N PHE A 141 -13.73 15.49 -8.15
CA PHE A 141 -13.42 16.92 -8.02
C PHE A 141 -12.48 17.19 -6.84
N GLU A 142 -12.75 16.56 -5.70
CA GLU A 142 -11.93 16.68 -4.49
C GLU A 142 -10.65 15.83 -4.52
N ARG A 143 -10.46 15.01 -5.57
CA ARG A 143 -9.37 14.03 -5.70
C ARG A 143 -9.24 13.12 -4.48
N LYS A 144 -10.37 12.80 -3.85
CA LYS A 144 -10.43 12.03 -2.62
C LYS A 144 -11.07 10.68 -2.91
N LEU A 145 -10.27 9.62 -2.81
CA LEU A 145 -10.71 8.26 -3.07
C LEU A 145 -11.40 7.63 -1.85
N PHE A 146 -10.86 7.88 -0.65
CA PHE A 146 -11.35 7.29 0.59
C PHE A 146 -11.65 8.34 1.65
N SER A 147 -12.64 8.03 2.47
CA SER A 147 -12.74 8.51 3.84
C SER A 147 -12.14 7.46 4.76
N TYR A 148 -11.34 7.89 5.73
CA TYR A 148 -10.68 6.98 6.65
C TYR A 148 -10.77 7.45 8.11
N SER A 149 -10.73 6.48 9.03
CA SER A 149 -10.53 6.71 10.46
C SER A 149 -9.27 5.98 10.91
N ILE A 150 -8.63 6.54 11.93
CA ILE A 150 -7.39 6.02 12.52
C ILE A 150 -7.67 5.82 14.01
N GLN A 151 -7.54 4.58 14.48
CA GLN A 151 -7.69 4.24 15.89
C GLN A 151 -6.39 3.64 16.42
N PRO A 152 -5.79 4.19 17.49
CA PRO A 152 -4.69 3.55 18.18
C PRO A 152 -5.10 2.18 18.71
N TYR A 153 -4.23 1.19 18.54
CA TYR A 153 -4.39 -0.15 19.10
C TYR A 153 -3.34 -0.33 20.20
N HIS A 154 -3.83 -0.48 21.44
CA HIS A 154 -3.02 -0.59 22.67
C HIS A 154 -2.90 -2.03 23.14
#